data_AF-A0A935ZR45-F1
#
_entry.id   AF-A0A935ZR45-F1
#
_cell.length_a   1.000
_cell.length_b   1.000
_cell.length_c   1.000
_cell.angle_alpha   90.00
_cell.angle_beta   90.00
_cell.angle_gamma   90.00
#
_symmetry.space_group_name_H-M   'P 1'
#
loop_
_entity.id
_entity.type
_entity.pdbx_description
1 polymer ?
#
loop_
_entity_poly.entity_id
_entity_poly.type
_entity_poly.pdbx_seq_one_letter_code
_entity_poly.pdbx_strand_id
1 'polypeptide(L)'
;MRVVGPTIVEPWRKRISAAGSLAELRALRAELVKFRVLDPACGSGNFLYVAFREMYRLENEILGRMHEFPEIANDPKQRGAWGSGIPTTNFYGIDINAFAVELARATLNIAKKIAFEDRRAFVAERFGQVELELDPSLPLDNLEGNIVCADALFTEWPEVEAIVGNPPILGDRKIRAELGQAYIDRLRETRASTAWSISRATGSAAHKTDSGHDAVRAWWAPVACESERPALHRLTMWYGTAGRSPMRSRQCRGQGMPH
;
A
#
# COMPACT_ATOMS: atom_id res chain seq x y z
N MET A 1 6.05 -13.57 0.19
CA MET A 1 5.00 -12.53 0.26
C MET A 1 4.63 -12.13 -1.16
N ARG A 2 3.46 -12.52 -1.63
CA ARG A 2 3.14 -12.48 -3.05
C ARG A 2 2.74 -11.08 -3.56
N VAL A 3 1.97 -10.30 -2.78
CA VAL A 3 1.54 -8.93 -3.15
C VAL A 3 2.49 -7.85 -2.63
N VAL A 4 2.69 -7.78 -1.31
CA VAL A 4 3.48 -6.71 -0.67
C VAL A 4 4.95 -6.70 -1.13
N GLY A 5 5.52 -7.87 -1.43
CA GLY A 5 6.91 -8.01 -1.86
C GLY A 5 7.21 -7.20 -3.13
N PRO A 6 6.60 -7.57 -4.28
CA PRO A 6 6.82 -6.86 -5.54
C PRO A 6 6.31 -5.41 -5.54
N THR A 7 5.23 -5.12 -4.80
CA THR A 7 4.60 -3.79 -4.82
C THR A 7 5.34 -2.76 -3.96
N ILE A 8 5.89 -3.17 -2.81
CA ILE A 8 6.50 -2.26 -1.83
C ILE A 8 7.95 -2.66 -1.57
N VAL A 9 8.19 -3.88 -1.11
CA VAL A 9 9.50 -4.27 -0.55
C VAL A 9 10.62 -4.23 -1.59
N GLU A 10 10.40 -4.86 -2.75
CA GLU A 10 11.44 -4.99 -3.78
C GLU A 10 11.85 -3.64 -4.39
N PRO A 11 10.92 -2.73 -4.78
CA PRO A 11 11.27 -1.38 -5.23
C PRO A 11 12.07 -0.60 -4.20
N TRP A 12 11.65 -0.62 -2.93
CA TRP A 12 12.33 0.10 -1.86
C TRP A 12 13.71 -0.48 -1.56
N ARG A 13 13.85 -1.80 -1.44
CA ARG A 13 15.17 -2.43 -1.25
C ARG A 13 16.14 -2.07 -2.36
N LYS A 14 15.70 -2.09 -3.62
CA LYS A 14 16.54 -1.70 -4.75
C LYS A 14 17.06 -0.26 -4.62
N ARG A 15 16.19 0.67 -4.22
CA ARG A 15 16.54 2.08 -4.00
C ARG A 15 17.49 2.24 -2.81
N ILE A 16 17.22 1.53 -1.71
CA ILE A 16 18.09 1.50 -0.54
C ILE A 16 19.46 1.02 -0.98
N SER A 17 19.61 -0.19 -1.54
CA SER A 17 20.90 -0.74 -1.96
C SER A 17 21.68 0.16 -2.94
N ALA A 18 20.99 0.92 -3.78
CA ALA A 18 21.60 1.85 -4.73
C ALA A 18 22.11 3.16 -4.09
N ALA A 19 21.58 3.56 -2.93
CA ALA A 19 22.03 4.76 -2.23
C ALA A 19 23.46 4.58 -1.71
N GLY A 20 24.36 5.49 -2.08
CA GLY A 20 25.78 5.47 -1.72
C GLY A 20 26.17 6.53 -0.70
N SER A 21 25.29 7.49 -0.41
CA SER A 21 25.56 8.61 0.49
C SER A 21 24.54 8.75 1.61
N LEU A 22 24.97 9.39 2.71
CA LEU A 22 24.09 9.73 3.84
C LEU A 22 22.93 10.65 3.42
N ALA A 23 23.17 11.57 2.47
CA ALA A 23 22.14 12.46 1.95
C ALA A 23 21.02 11.70 1.22
N GLU A 24 21.39 10.73 0.37
CA GLU A 24 20.43 9.88 -0.34
C GLU A 24 19.62 9.01 0.64
N LEU A 25 20.26 8.41 1.64
CA LEU A 25 19.55 7.63 2.66
C LEU A 25 18.56 8.47 3.47
N ARG A 26 18.93 9.71 3.83
CA ARG A 26 18.02 10.66 4.50
C ARG A 26 16.82 11.01 3.60
N ALA A 27 17.06 11.26 2.31
CA ALA A 27 16.00 11.54 1.35
C ALA A 27 15.05 10.33 1.20
N LEU A 28 15.59 9.12 1.06
CA LEU A 28 14.81 7.88 0.99
C LEU A 28 13.95 7.68 2.24
N ARG A 29 14.52 7.88 3.43
CA ARG A 29 13.76 7.79 4.68
C ARG A 29 12.63 8.82 4.74
N ALA A 30 12.90 10.06 4.36
CA ALA A 30 11.92 11.14 4.35
C ALA A 30 10.74 10.85 3.41
N GLU A 31 10.99 10.15 2.31
CA GLU A 31 9.94 9.67 1.40
C GLU A 31 9.19 8.46 1.96
N LEU A 32 9.90 7.46 2.51
CA LEU A 32 9.30 6.24 3.05
C LEU A 32 8.31 6.54 4.19
N VAL A 33 8.64 7.48 5.07
CA VAL A 33 7.77 7.91 6.19
C VAL A 33 6.49 8.60 5.71
N LYS A 34 6.43 9.06 4.46
CA LYS A 34 5.25 9.67 3.83
C LYS A 34 4.49 8.73 2.90
N PHE A 35 5.01 7.52 2.68
CA PHE A 35 4.43 6.55 1.76
C PHE A 35 3.13 5.98 2.34
N ARG A 36 2.06 6.03 1.57
CA ARG A 36 0.69 5.65 1.93
C ARG A 36 0.25 4.41 1.16
N VAL A 37 -0.46 3.53 1.86
CA VAL A 37 -0.90 2.23 1.35
C VAL A 37 -2.39 2.08 1.56
N LEU A 38 -3.12 1.68 0.51
CA LEU A 38 -4.55 1.35 0.58
C LEU A 38 -4.77 -0.15 0.38
N ASP A 39 -5.63 -0.75 1.20
CA ASP A 39 -6.31 -2.01 0.92
C ASP A 39 -7.82 -1.78 0.85
N PRO A 40 -8.43 -1.74 -0.34
CA PRO A 40 -9.81 -1.31 -0.49
C PRO A 40 -10.81 -2.48 -0.35
N ALA A 41 -10.35 -3.65 0.11
CA ALA A 41 -11.17 -4.76 0.57
C ALA A 41 -10.42 -5.45 1.73
N CYS A 42 -10.16 -4.69 2.79
CA CYS A 42 -9.10 -5.01 3.73
C CYS A 42 -9.37 -6.23 4.62
N GLY A 43 -10.63 -6.65 4.77
CA GLY A 43 -11.03 -7.69 5.69
C GLY A 43 -10.48 -7.40 7.09
N SER A 44 -9.80 -8.38 7.69
CA SER A 44 -9.13 -8.25 8.99
C SER A 44 -7.85 -7.41 8.97
N GLY A 45 -7.46 -6.82 7.84
CA GLY A 45 -6.30 -5.94 7.71
C GLY A 45 -4.96 -6.67 7.50
N ASN A 46 -4.96 -7.94 7.11
CA ASN A 46 -3.71 -8.72 6.99
C ASN A 46 -2.70 -8.12 6.00
N PHE A 47 -3.13 -7.59 4.85
CA PHE A 47 -2.17 -6.94 3.93
C PHE A 47 -1.63 -5.63 4.48
N LEU A 48 -2.46 -4.84 5.18
CA LEU A 48 -2.03 -3.62 5.85
C LEU A 48 -1.04 -3.93 6.98
N TYR A 49 -1.28 -4.98 7.77
CA TYR A 49 -0.35 -5.50 8.77
C TYR A 49 1.01 -5.85 8.15
N VAL A 50 1.01 -6.64 7.08
CA VAL A 50 2.25 -7.05 6.41
C VAL A 50 2.95 -5.84 5.80
N ALA A 51 2.23 -4.94 5.13
CA ALA A 51 2.80 -3.73 4.55
C ALA A 51 3.43 -2.83 5.62
N PHE A 52 2.73 -2.59 6.73
CA PHE A 52 3.23 -1.80 7.87
C PHE A 52 4.53 -2.38 8.41
N ARG A 53 4.54 -3.68 8.72
CA ARG A 53 5.70 -4.33 9.31
C ARG A 53 6.90 -4.34 8.36
N GLU A 54 6.68 -4.55 7.06
CA GLU A 54 7.76 -4.52 6.08
C GLU A 54 8.27 -3.09 5.81
N MET A 55 7.42 -2.07 5.77
CA MET A 55 7.85 -0.67 5.69
C MET A 55 8.68 -0.27 6.90
N TYR A 56 8.30 -0.72 8.09
CA TYR A 56 9.06 -0.48 9.32
C TYR A 56 10.43 -1.15 9.29
N ARG A 57 10.53 -2.36 8.73
CA ARG A 57 11.80 -3.06 8.49
C ARG A 57 12.68 -2.34 7.48
N LEU A 58 12.10 -1.80 6.40
CA LEU A 58 12.83 -0.98 5.43
C LEU A 58 13.38 0.29 6.08
N GLU A 59 12.64 0.95 6.98
CA GLU A 59 13.17 2.09 7.73
C GLU A 59 14.34 1.69 8.63
N ASN A 60 14.23 0.55 9.33
CA ASN A 60 15.33 0.02 10.16
C ASN A 60 16.57 -0.27 9.32
N GLU A 61 16.41 -0.79 8.10
CA GLU A 61 17.51 -1.03 7.16
C GLU A 61 18.18 0.29 6.74
N ILE A 62 17.39 1.32 6.43
CA ILE A 62 17.91 2.66 6.09
C ILE A 62 18.70 3.23 7.27
N LEU A 63 18.12 3.23 8.48
CA LEU A 63 18.77 3.73 9.69
C LEU A 63 20.05 2.95 10.00
N GLY A 64 20.00 1.62 9.92
CA GLY A 64 21.16 0.75 10.12
C GLY A 64 22.32 1.11 9.18
N ARG A 65 22.02 1.40 7.91
CA ARG A 65 23.03 1.88 6.94
C ARG A 65 23.50 3.30 7.20
N MET A 66 22.63 4.21 7.65
CA MET A 66 23.04 5.55 8.05
C MET A 66 24.07 5.52 9.19
N HIS A 67 23.96 4.57 10.12
CA HIS A 67 24.93 4.39 11.22
C HIS A 67 26.30 3.82 10.78
N GLU A 68 26.45 3.35 9.54
CA GLU A 68 27.74 2.92 8.98
C GLU A 68 28.60 4.13 8.56
N PHE A 69 28.00 5.32 8.42
CA PHE A 69 28.70 6.54 8.08
C PHE A 69 29.38 7.16 9.31
N PRO A 70 30.68 7.55 9.23
CA PRO A 70 31.42 8.14 10.34
C PRO A 70 30.75 9.36 10.96
N GLU A 71 30.03 10.16 10.17
CA GLU A 71 29.31 11.35 10.61
C GLU A 71 28.22 11.03 11.64
N ILE A 72 27.58 9.86 11.52
CA ILE A 72 26.55 9.37 12.46
C ILE A 72 27.21 8.53 13.55
N ALA A 73 28.14 7.66 13.16
CA ALA A 73 28.82 6.78 14.09
C ALA A 73 29.58 7.57 15.15
N ASN A 74 30.25 8.67 14.80
CA ASN A 74 31.06 9.42 15.77
C ASN A 74 30.26 10.43 16.60
N ASP A 75 28.96 10.60 16.33
CA ASP A 75 28.07 11.50 17.08
C ASP A 75 27.19 10.70 18.08
N PRO A 76 27.48 10.79 19.40
CA PRO A 76 26.70 10.10 20.43
C PRO A 76 25.20 10.48 20.44
N LYS A 77 24.86 11.71 20.03
CA LYS A 77 23.46 12.16 19.97
C LYS A 77 22.70 11.52 18.81
N GLN A 78 23.39 11.26 17.70
CA GLN A 78 22.78 10.64 16.52
C GLN A 78 22.81 9.12 16.59
N ARG A 79 23.73 8.51 17.34
CA ARG A 79 23.76 7.05 17.62
C ARG A 79 22.44 6.52 18.21
N GLY A 80 21.75 7.31 19.03
CA GLY A 80 20.46 6.94 19.64
C GLY A 80 19.21 7.39 18.85
N ALA A 81 19.36 8.10 17.73
CA ALA A 81 18.25 8.75 17.03
C ALA A 81 17.56 7.81 16.01
N TRP A 82 16.75 6.88 16.50
CA TRP A 82 16.01 5.91 15.68
C TRP A 82 14.59 6.36 15.27
N GLY A 83 14.12 7.49 15.83
CA GLY A 83 12.87 8.15 15.45
C GLY A 83 11.59 7.37 15.80
N SER A 84 10.45 8.01 15.53
CA SER A 84 9.09 7.53 15.88
C SER A 84 8.57 6.37 15.02
N GLY A 85 9.24 6.03 13.92
CA GLY A 85 8.81 4.96 13.03
C GLY A 85 7.88 5.40 11.90
N ILE A 86 7.40 4.42 11.15
CA ILE A 86 6.34 4.58 10.14
C ILE A 86 5.00 4.81 10.86
N PRO A 87 4.27 5.90 10.58
CA PRO A 87 2.99 6.16 11.21
C PRO A 87 1.89 5.24 10.66
N THR A 88 1.04 4.72 11.55
CA THR A 88 -0.11 3.88 11.18
C THR A 88 -1.15 4.66 10.34
N THR A 89 -1.18 5.99 10.48
CA THR A 89 -2.04 6.90 9.71
C THR A 89 -1.70 6.96 8.21
N ASN A 90 -0.62 6.30 7.77
CA ASN A 90 -0.33 6.11 6.35
C ASN A 90 -1.07 4.92 5.73
N PHE A 91 -1.74 4.09 6.53
CA PHE A 91 -2.40 2.88 6.07
C PHE A 91 -3.90 3.12 6.03
N TYR A 92 -4.52 2.77 4.90
CA TYR A 92 -5.92 3.00 4.62
C TYR A 92 -6.58 1.67 4.28
N GLY A 93 -7.79 1.46 4.80
CA GLY A 93 -8.54 0.23 4.65
C GLY A 93 -10.01 0.52 4.40
N ILE A 94 -10.61 -0.19 3.45
CA ILE A 94 -12.05 -0.12 3.23
C ILE A 94 -12.59 -1.54 3.27
N ASP A 95 -13.64 -1.77 4.05
CA ASP A 95 -14.39 -3.02 4.03
C ASP A 95 -15.87 -2.78 4.30
N ILE A 96 -16.74 -3.59 3.70
CA ILE A 96 -18.20 -3.47 3.90
C ILE A 96 -18.65 -4.06 5.25
N ASN A 97 -17.83 -4.90 5.88
CA ASN A 97 -18.13 -5.54 7.14
C ASN A 97 -17.53 -4.73 8.31
N ALA A 98 -18.40 -4.10 9.10
CA ALA A 98 -18.00 -3.32 10.28
C ALA A 98 -17.13 -4.10 11.27
N PHE A 99 -17.39 -5.40 11.47
CA PHE A 99 -16.55 -6.22 12.36
C PHE A 99 -15.12 -6.40 11.81
N ALA A 100 -15.00 -6.57 10.48
CA ALA A 100 -13.70 -6.69 9.83
C ALA A 100 -12.90 -5.38 9.97
N VAL A 101 -13.57 -4.23 9.85
CA VAL A 101 -12.98 -2.90 10.07
C VAL A 101 -12.43 -2.75 11.48
N GLU A 102 -13.20 -3.10 12.53
CA GLU A 102 -12.70 -3.03 13.90
C GLU A 102 -11.51 -3.96 14.13
N LEU A 103 -11.55 -5.17 13.55
CA LEU A 103 -10.45 -6.11 13.63
C LEU A 103 -9.19 -5.58 12.92
N ALA A 104 -9.33 -4.92 11.78
CA ALA A 104 -8.22 -4.32 11.05
C ALA A 104 -7.56 -3.17 11.83
N ARG A 105 -8.35 -2.31 12.50
CA ARG A 105 -7.84 -1.25 13.38
C ARG A 105 -7.05 -1.82 14.56
N ALA A 106 -7.59 -2.83 15.23
CA ALA A 106 -6.90 -3.53 16.31
C ALA A 106 -5.59 -4.17 15.80
N THR A 107 -5.63 -4.80 14.62
CA THR A 107 -4.46 -5.45 14.01
C THR A 107 -3.33 -4.46 13.71
N LEU A 108 -3.63 -3.26 13.19
CA LEU A 108 -2.62 -2.23 12.95
C LEU A 108 -2.02 -1.67 14.24
N ASN A 109 -2.83 -1.47 15.28
CA ASN A 109 -2.35 -1.06 16.60
C ASN A 109 -1.40 -2.09 17.21
N ILE A 110 -1.73 -3.39 17.10
CA ILE A 110 -0.83 -4.48 17.50
C ILE A 110 0.44 -4.49 16.63
N ALA A 111 0.32 -4.24 15.32
CA ALA A 111 1.47 -4.16 14.42
C ALA A 111 2.46 -3.07 14.85
N LYS A 112 1.96 -1.88 15.23
CA LYS A 112 2.77 -0.77 15.74
C LYS A 112 3.60 -1.18 16.94
N LYS A 113 2.97 -1.85 17.91
CA LYS A 113 3.65 -2.36 19.12
C LYS A 113 4.73 -3.38 18.77
N ILE A 114 4.40 -4.40 17.97
CA ILE A 114 5.36 -5.43 17.55
C ILE A 114 6.53 -4.82 16.79
N ALA A 115 6.27 -3.91 15.85
CA ALA A 115 7.33 -3.30 15.05
C ALA A 115 8.27 -2.43 15.90
N PHE A 116 7.73 -1.72 16.89
CA PHE A 116 8.55 -0.99 17.86
C PHE A 116 9.44 -1.92 18.68
N GLU A 117 8.90 -3.05 19.16
CA GLU A 117 9.67 -4.07 19.87
C GLU A 117 10.75 -4.71 18.99
N ASP A 118 10.44 -5.03 17.74
CA ASP A 118 11.39 -5.53 16.75
C ASP A 118 12.55 -4.53 16.55
N ARG A 119 12.26 -3.22 16.46
CA ARG A 119 13.31 -2.19 16.39
C ARG A 119 14.13 -2.12 17.67
N ARG A 120 13.48 -2.15 18.84
CA ARG A 120 14.19 -2.11 20.12
C ARG A 120 15.17 -3.28 20.22
N ALA A 121 14.75 -4.49 19.82
CA ALA A 121 15.62 -5.66 19.76
C ALA A 121 16.76 -5.49 18.73
N PHE A 122 16.45 -5.02 17.52
CA PHE A 122 17.44 -4.74 16.47
C PHE A 122 18.52 -3.74 16.90
N VAL A 123 18.11 -2.65 17.57
CA VAL A 123 19.03 -1.63 18.09
C VAL A 123 19.88 -2.20 19.21
N ALA A 124 19.27 -2.94 20.14
CA ALA A 124 19.96 -3.55 21.27
C ALA A 124 21.08 -4.52 20.83
N GLU A 125 20.81 -5.34 19.81
CA GLU A 125 21.78 -6.29 19.26
C GLU A 125 22.96 -5.58 18.57
N ARG A 126 22.70 -4.51 17.82
CA ARG A 126 23.70 -3.88 16.95
C ARG A 126 24.49 -2.75 17.62
N PHE A 127 23.90 -2.07 18.61
CA PHE A 127 24.48 -0.87 19.22
C PHE A 127 24.52 -0.91 20.76
N GLY A 128 24.17 -2.04 21.38
CA GLY A 128 24.10 -2.19 22.84
C GLY A 128 22.78 -1.67 23.42
N GLN A 129 22.62 -1.75 24.75
CA GLN A 129 21.40 -1.31 25.43
C GLN A 129 21.20 0.20 25.28
N VAL A 130 20.43 0.60 24.27
CA VAL A 130 19.89 1.96 24.15
C VAL A 130 18.50 1.95 24.77
N GLU A 131 18.33 2.73 25.82
CA GLU A 131 17.03 2.96 26.44
C GLU A 131 16.19 3.81 25.47
N LEU A 132 15.36 3.16 24.65
CA LEU A 132 14.28 3.83 23.93
C LEU A 132 13.22 4.18 24.98
N GLU A 133 13.43 5.30 25.67
CA GLU A 133 12.75 5.68 26.93
C GLU A 133 11.23 5.90 26.83
N LEU A 134 10.65 5.96 25.63
CA LEU A 134 9.21 6.12 25.46
C LEU A 134 8.72 5.11 24.43
N ASP A 135 7.74 4.30 24.82
CA ASP A 135 7.00 3.45 23.92
C ASP A 135 6.00 4.31 23.13
N PRO A 136 6.29 4.70 21.87
CA PRO A 136 5.42 5.57 21.09
C PRO A 136 4.17 4.83 20.59
N SER A 137 4.02 3.54 20.90
CA SER A 137 2.80 2.79 20.58
C SER A 137 1.62 3.15 21.48
N LEU A 138 1.85 3.92 22.56
CA LEU A 138 0.82 4.41 23.46
C LEU A 138 0.81 5.95 23.52
N PRO A 139 -0.37 6.60 23.44
CA PRO A 139 -1.71 6.03 23.22
C PRO A 139 -1.86 5.38 21.83
N LEU A 140 -2.78 4.42 21.72
CA LEU A 140 -3.12 3.78 20.44
C LEU A 140 -3.59 4.84 19.45
N ASP A 141 -3.26 4.67 18.17
CA ASP A 141 -3.67 5.63 17.15
C ASP A 141 -5.17 5.49 16.89
N ASN A 142 -5.87 6.62 16.78
CA ASN A 142 -7.24 6.63 16.28
C ASN A 142 -7.20 6.42 14.75
N LEU A 143 -7.72 5.27 14.30
CA LEU A 143 -7.74 4.86 12.90
C LEU A 143 -9.15 4.93 12.27
N GLU A 144 -10.11 5.58 12.93
CA GLU A 144 -11.50 5.70 12.44
C GLU A 144 -11.59 6.40 11.08
N GLY A 145 -10.72 7.37 10.81
CA GLY A 145 -10.67 8.07 9.52
C GLY A 145 -9.88 7.34 8.42
N ASN A 146 -9.12 6.30 8.80
CA ASN A 146 -8.21 5.58 7.91
C ASN A 146 -8.77 4.23 7.47
N ILE A 147 -9.37 3.51 8.41
CA ILE A 147 -9.99 2.20 8.19
C ILE A 147 -11.50 2.39 8.33
N VAL A 148 -12.22 2.35 7.20
CA VAL A 148 -13.62 2.77 7.12
C VAL A 148 -14.54 1.63 6.70
N CYS A 149 -15.74 1.62 7.29
CA CYS A 149 -16.81 0.68 6.92
C CYS A 149 -17.61 1.25 5.75
N ALA A 150 -17.27 0.87 4.53
CA ALA A 150 -17.90 1.38 3.32
C ALA A 150 -17.76 0.39 2.14
N ASP A 151 -18.58 0.59 1.11
CA ASP A 151 -18.38 -0.08 -0.18
C ASP A 151 -17.36 0.70 -1.00
N ALA A 152 -16.18 0.12 -1.19
CA ALA A 152 -15.08 0.75 -1.91
C ALA A 152 -15.39 1.02 -3.39
N LEU A 153 -16.40 0.38 -3.99
CA LEU A 153 -16.83 0.67 -5.36
C LEU A 153 -17.63 1.98 -5.46
N PHE A 154 -18.14 2.50 -4.35
CA PHE A 154 -18.96 3.71 -4.29
C PHE A 154 -18.40 4.78 -3.36
N THR A 155 -17.15 4.62 -2.92
CA THR A 155 -16.48 5.53 -1.99
C THR A 155 -15.25 6.08 -2.69
N GLU A 156 -15.00 7.39 -2.55
CA GLU A 156 -13.77 8.00 -3.06
C GLU A 156 -12.55 7.46 -2.29
N TRP A 157 -11.52 7.09 -3.02
CA TRP A 157 -10.29 6.58 -2.41
C TRP A 157 -9.33 7.74 -2.11
N PRO A 158 -8.60 7.66 -0.98
CA PRO A 158 -7.53 8.61 -0.72
C PRO A 158 -6.43 8.47 -1.78
N GLU A 159 -5.72 9.56 -2.06
CA GLU A 159 -4.49 9.48 -2.83
C GLU A 159 -3.46 8.63 -2.07
N VAL A 160 -2.89 7.63 -2.73
CA VAL A 160 -1.90 6.72 -2.14
C VAL A 160 -0.85 6.32 -3.16
N GLU A 161 0.30 5.88 -2.67
CA GLU A 161 1.43 5.46 -3.51
C GLU A 161 1.40 3.96 -3.82
N ALA A 162 0.75 3.14 -2.98
CA ALA A 162 0.52 1.71 -3.23
C ALA A 162 -0.90 1.27 -2.91
N ILE A 163 -1.39 0.33 -3.73
CA ILE A 163 -2.64 -0.39 -3.49
C ILE A 163 -2.30 -1.88 -3.40
N VAL A 164 -2.69 -2.48 -2.27
CA VAL A 164 -2.53 -3.91 -1.97
C VAL A 164 -3.90 -4.50 -1.65
N GLY A 165 -3.99 -5.82 -1.58
CA GLY A 165 -5.21 -6.49 -1.14
C GLY A 165 -5.54 -7.72 -1.96
N ASN A 166 -6.66 -8.34 -1.60
CA ASN A 166 -7.23 -9.48 -2.31
C ASN A 166 -8.76 -9.38 -2.28
N PRO A 167 -9.38 -8.66 -3.21
CA PRO A 167 -10.80 -8.39 -3.19
C PRO A 167 -11.57 -9.69 -3.47
N PRO A 168 -12.83 -9.79 -2.99
CA PRO A 168 -13.64 -10.99 -3.16
C PRO A 168 -13.88 -11.28 -4.64
N ILE A 169 -13.67 -12.53 -5.07
CA ILE A 169 -13.94 -12.96 -6.44
C ILE A 169 -15.38 -13.46 -6.50
N LEU A 170 -16.30 -12.60 -6.95
CA LEU A 170 -17.69 -12.94 -7.22
C LEU A 170 -17.94 -13.01 -8.74
N GLY A 171 -18.50 -14.12 -9.21
CA GLY A 171 -18.93 -14.25 -10.61
C GLY A 171 -20.27 -13.56 -10.87
N ASP A 172 -20.50 -13.07 -12.09
CA ASP A 172 -21.66 -12.24 -12.46
C ASP A 172 -23.04 -12.80 -12.04
N ARG A 173 -23.22 -14.13 -12.12
CA ARG A 173 -24.46 -14.80 -11.70
C ARG A 173 -24.68 -14.74 -10.19
N LYS A 174 -23.61 -14.81 -9.40
CA LYS A 174 -23.67 -14.70 -7.93
C LYS A 174 -23.89 -13.27 -7.47
N ILE A 175 -23.25 -12.28 -8.12
CA ILE A 175 -23.48 -10.86 -7.83
C ILE A 175 -24.97 -10.52 -7.95
N ARG A 176 -25.63 -10.94 -9.04
CA ARG A 176 -27.05 -10.68 -9.24
C ARG A 176 -27.94 -11.38 -8.21
N ALA A 177 -27.58 -12.59 -7.81
CA ALA A 177 -28.34 -13.37 -6.83
C ALA A 177 -28.17 -12.84 -5.40
N GLU A 178 -26.97 -12.38 -5.03
CA GLU A 178 -26.64 -11.98 -3.64
C GLU A 178 -26.84 -10.48 -3.40
N LEU A 179 -26.55 -9.62 -4.38
CA LEU A 179 -26.58 -8.15 -4.22
C LEU A 179 -27.76 -7.48 -4.95
N GLY A 180 -28.48 -8.24 -5.80
CA GLY A 180 -29.68 -7.78 -6.48
C GLY A 180 -29.43 -6.86 -7.69
N GLN A 181 -30.51 -6.53 -8.40
CA GLN A 181 -30.46 -5.75 -9.64
C GLN A 181 -30.10 -4.27 -9.40
N ALA A 182 -30.60 -3.67 -8.31
CA ALA A 182 -30.33 -2.28 -7.97
C ALA A 182 -28.82 -2.00 -7.73
N TYR A 183 -28.10 -2.94 -7.12
CA TYR A 183 -26.65 -2.84 -6.93
C TYR A 183 -25.91 -2.84 -8.28
N ILE A 184 -26.32 -3.74 -9.19
CA ILE A 184 -25.74 -3.83 -10.54
C ILE A 184 -25.99 -2.54 -11.34
N ASP A 185 -27.18 -1.95 -11.21
CA ASP A 185 -27.52 -0.73 -11.93
C ASP A 185 -26.71 0.46 -11.41
N ARG A 186 -26.62 0.65 -10.09
CA ARG A 186 -25.76 1.67 -9.46
C ARG A 186 -24.29 1.53 -9.87
N LEU A 187 -23.80 0.29 -9.91
CA LEU A 187 -22.44 0.00 -10.36
C LEU A 187 -22.23 0.40 -11.83
N ARG A 188 -23.20 0.11 -12.72
CA ARG A 188 -23.12 0.49 -14.13
C ARG A 188 -23.09 2.00 -14.31
N GLU A 189 -23.90 2.73 -13.54
CA GLU A 189 -23.91 4.21 -13.53
C GLU A 189 -22.57 4.79 -13.06
N THR A 190 -22.02 4.23 -11.98
CA THR A 190 -20.71 4.64 -11.45
C THR A 190 -19.62 4.44 -12.51
N ARG A 191 -19.62 3.28 -13.19
CA ARG A 191 -18.65 2.98 -14.26
C ARG A 191 -18.86 3.82 -15.52
N ALA A 192 -20.10 4.16 -15.88
CA ALA A 192 -20.38 5.01 -17.04
C ALA A 192 -19.80 6.42 -16.83
N SER A 193 -19.90 6.94 -15.61
CA SER A 193 -19.31 8.21 -15.18
C SER A 193 -17.77 8.19 -15.27
N THR A 194 -17.13 7.13 -14.78
CA THR A 194 -15.65 6.95 -14.83
C THR A 194 -15.11 6.65 -16.25
N ALA A 195 -15.83 5.83 -17.03
CA ALA A 195 -15.42 5.44 -18.39
C ALA A 195 -15.47 6.62 -19.38
N TRP A 196 -16.37 7.58 -19.15
CA TRP A 196 -16.45 8.81 -19.94
C TRP A 196 -15.24 9.73 -19.71
N SER A 197 -14.72 9.79 -18.48
CA SER A 197 -13.51 10.54 -18.12
C SER A 197 -12.25 9.95 -18.79
N ILE A 198 -12.09 8.63 -18.78
CA ILE A 198 -10.93 7.94 -19.36
C ILE A 198 -10.85 8.11 -20.89
N SER A 199 -11.98 8.06 -21.60
CA SER A 199 -12.01 8.18 -23.06
C SER A 199 -11.65 9.59 -23.53
N ARG A 200 -11.93 10.61 -22.71
CA ARG A 200 -11.55 12.01 -22.97
C ARG A 200 -10.06 12.28 -22.70
N ALA A 201 -9.44 11.56 -21.77
CA ALA A 201 -8.02 11.68 -21.44
C ALA A 201 -7.08 10.89 -22.36
N THR A 202 -7.55 9.79 -22.97
CA THR A 202 -6.68 8.87 -23.74
C THR A 202 -7.02 8.72 -25.23
N GLY A 203 -8.10 9.33 -25.72
CA GLY A 203 -8.47 9.29 -27.14
C GLY A 203 -8.66 7.89 -27.73
N SER A 204 -8.85 6.85 -26.90
CA SER A 204 -8.94 5.46 -27.34
C SER A 204 -10.27 4.83 -26.93
N ALA A 205 -10.94 4.21 -27.91
CA ALA A 205 -12.25 3.58 -27.76
C ALA A 205 -12.17 2.31 -26.90
N ALA A 206 -13.02 2.24 -25.87
CA ALA A 206 -13.11 1.11 -24.96
C ALA A 206 -13.45 -0.20 -25.70
N HIS A 207 -12.53 -1.17 -25.68
CA HIS A 207 -12.77 -2.53 -26.14
C HIS A 207 -13.55 -3.32 -25.10
N LYS A 208 -14.72 -3.86 -25.49
CA LYS A 208 -15.53 -4.77 -24.66
C LYS A 208 -14.83 -6.12 -24.55
N THR A 209 -14.44 -6.53 -23.34
CA THR A 209 -14.01 -7.91 -23.07
C THR A 209 -15.16 -8.69 -22.47
N ASP A 210 -15.60 -9.74 -23.18
CA ASP A 210 -16.86 -10.48 -22.98
C ASP A 210 -16.69 -11.81 -22.22
N SER A 211 -15.76 -11.89 -21.27
CA SER A 211 -15.50 -13.12 -20.49
C SER A 211 -15.63 -12.87 -18.98
N GLY A 212 -16.76 -13.30 -18.42
CA GLY A 212 -17.17 -13.12 -17.01
C GLY A 212 -16.30 -13.77 -15.92
N HIS A 213 -15.08 -14.23 -16.26
CA HIS A 213 -14.06 -14.63 -15.27
C HIS A 213 -13.09 -13.48 -14.91
N ASP A 214 -13.05 -12.43 -15.74
CA ASP A 214 -12.18 -11.24 -15.55
C ASP A 214 -12.91 -10.02 -14.98
N ALA A 215 -14.20 -10.17 -14.65
CA ALA A 215 -15.05 -9.07 -14.21
C ALA A 215 -14.45 -8.34 -12.99
N VAL A 216 -14.34 -8.97 -11.82
CA VAL A 216 -13.88 -8.26 -10.61
C VAL A 216 -12.50 -7.61 -10.77
N ARG A 217 -11.52 -8.27 -11.41
CA ARG A 217 -10.20 -7.65 -11.66
C ARG A 217 -10.27 -6.43 -12.56
N ALA A 218 -11.14 -6.43 -13.55
CA ALA A 218 -11.40 -5.30 -14.43
C ALA A 218 -12.19 -4.16 -13.74
N TRP A 219 -12.74 -4.38 -12.53
CA TRP A 219 -13.59 -3.40 -11.83
C TRP A 219 -12.80 -2.49 -10.89
N TRP A 220 -11.67 -2.96 -10.34
CA TRP A 220 -10.75 -2.15 -9.52
C TRP A 220 -9.72 -1.36 -10.36
N ALA A 221 -9.49 -1.76 -11.62
CA ALA A 221 -8.48 -1.16 -12.49
C ALA A 221 -8.77 0.30 -12.91
N PRO A 222 -10.02 0.73 -13.19
CA PRO A 222 -10.31 2.12 -13.57
C PRO A 222 -10.14 3.11 -12.41
N VAL A 223 -10.61 2.75 -11.21
CA VAL A 223 -10.58 3.60 -9.99
C VAL A 223 -9.14 3.88 -9.53
N ALA A 224 -8.23 2.92 -9.72
CA ALA A 224 -6.82 3.07 -9.38
C ALA A 224 -6.03 4.01 -10.32
N CYS A 225 -6.56 4.36 -11.51
CA CYS A 225 -5.83 5.04 -12.58
C CYS A 225 -6.02 6.57 -12.62
N GLU A 226 -7.05 7.11 -11.96
CA GLU A 226 -7.61 8.45 -12.25
C GLU A 226 -6.95 9.64 -11.51
N SER A 227 -5.74 9.51 -10.96
CA SER A 227 -5.08 10.64 -10.26
C SER A 227 -3.78 11.07 -10.93
N GLU A 228 -3.83 12.27 -11.51
CA GLU A 228 -2.84 12.89 -12.40
C GLU A 228 -1.64 13.45 -11.64
N ARG A 229 -0.54 12.69 -11.52
CA ARG A 229 0.82 13.24 -11.39
C ARG A 229 1.83 12.42 -12.19
N PRO A 230 2.77 13.06 -12.91
CA PRO A 230 3.87 12.37 -13.55
C PRO A 230 4.96 12.07 -12.51
N ALA A 231 5.55 10.87 -12.60
CA ALA A 231 6.73 10.39 -11.86
C ALA A 231 6.51 9.80 -10.45
N LEU A 232 5.70 8.75 -10.34
CA LEU A 232 5.97 7.54 -9.54
C LEU A 232 5.03 6.46 -10.08
N HIS A 233 5.57 5.37 -10.63
CA HIS A 233 4.76 4.29 -11.17
C HIS A 233 3.87 3.71 -10.05
N ARG A 234 2.54 3.94 -10.12
CA ARG A 234 1.58 3.23 -9.26
C ARG A 234 1.77 1.73 -9.48
N LEU A 235 2.24 1.04 -8.45
CA LEU A 235 2.36 -0.41 -8.45
C LEU A 235 1.06 -0.98 -7.89
N THR A 236 0.28 -1.63 -8.76
CA THR A 236 -0.92 -2.36 -8.38
C THR A 236 -0.69 -3.84 -8.71
N MET A 237 -0.79 -4.73 -7.72
CA MET A 237 -0.66 -6.16 -7.95
C MET A 237 -1.74 -6.92 -7.17
N TRP A 238 -2.53 -7.72 -7.88
CA TRP A 238 -3.58 -8.58 -7.33
C TRP A 238 -3.21 -10.06 -7.53
N TYR A 239 -3.48 -10.92 -6.55
CA TYR A 239 -3.37 -12.37 -6.74
C TYR A 239 -4.74 -13.00 -6.92
N GLY A 240 -4.86 -13.98 -7.82
CA GLY A 240 -5.98 -14.92 -7.82
C GLY A 240 -5.46 -16.34 -7.93
N THR A 241 -6.06 -17.22 -7.15
CA THR A 241 -5.78 -18.64 -7.13
C THR A 241 -6.53 -19.32 -8.27
N ALA A 242 -5.92 -19.32 -9.46
CA ALA A 242 -6.15 -20.33 -10.48
C ALA A 242 -4.83 -20.46 -11.24
N GLY A 243 -4.20 -21.64 -11.17
CA GLY A 243 -2.82 -21.89 -11.59
C GLY A 243 -2.53 -21.61 -13.07
N ARG A 244 -2.22 -20.35 -13.41
CA ARG A 244 -1.46 -19.94 -14.60
C ARG A 244 -0.60 -18.72 -14.26
N SER A 245 0.56 -18.65 -14.90
CA SER A 245 1.68 -17.73 -14.69
C SER A 245 1.31 -16.26 -14.42
N PRO A 246 2.16 -15.51 -13.69
CA PRO A 246 1.97 -14.07 -13.50
C PRO A 246 1.94 -13.35 -14.86
N MET A 247 0.86 -12.61 -15.13
CA MET A 247 0.86 -11.66 -16.24
C MET A 247 1.86 -10.56 -15.92
N ARG A 248 2.92 -10.49 -16.74
CA ARG A 248 3.91 -9.41 -16.72
C ARG A 248 3.19 -8.06 -16.75
N SER A 249 3.63 -7.14 -15.89
CA SER A 249 3.31 -5.73 -16.01
C SER A 249 3.58 -5.28 -17.45
N ARG A 250 2.55 -4.81 -18.15
CA ARG A 250 2.77 -4.05 -19.37
C ARG A 250 3.41 -2.73 -18.95
N GLN A 251 4.74 -2.65 -19.06
CA GLN A 251 5.43 -1.37 -19.21
C GLN A 251 4.72 -0.62 -20.34
N CYS A 252 4.18 0.55 -20.03
CA CYS A 252 3.81 1.52 -21.05
C CYS A 252 5.10 1.86 -21.82
N ARG A 253 5.29 1.25 -22.99
CA ARG A 253 6.39 1.61 -23.88
C ARG A 253 6.09 3.01 -24.41
N GLY A 254 6.99 3.95 -24.14
CA GLY A 254 6.98 5.25 -24.80
C GLY A 254 7.04 5.04 -26.31
N GLN A 255 6.04 5.56 -27.02
CA GLN A 255 6.10 5.66 -28.47
C GLN A 255 7.05 6.81 -28.81
N GLY A 256 8.07 6.50 -29.61
CA GLY A 256 8.96 7.50 -30.19
C GLY A 256 8.17 8.42 -31.13
N MET A 257 8.52 9.70 -31.07
CA MET A 257 8.09 10.73 -32.02
C MET A 257 8.70 10.44 -33.40
N PRO A 258 7.93 10.52 -34.50
CA PRO A 258 8.50 10.53 -35.85
C PRO A 258 8.87 11.97 -36.26
N HIS A 259 10.00 12.10 -36.96
CA HIS A 259 10.19 13.13 -37.98
C HIS A 259 9.92 12.50 -39.35
#